data_AF-A0A9Q0WHZ8-F1
#
_entry.id   AF-A0A9Q0WHZ8-F1
#
_cell.length_a   1.000
_cell.length_b   1.000
_cell.length_c   1.000
_cell.angle_alpha   90.00
_cell.angle_beta   90.00
_cell.angle_gamma   90.00
#
_symmetry.space_group_name_H-M   'P 1'
#
loop_
_entity.id
_entity.type
_entity.pdbx_description
1 polymer ?
#
loop_
_entity_poly.entity_id
_entity_poly.type
_entity_poly.pdbx_seq_one_letter_code
_entity_poly.pdbx_strand_id
1 'polypeptide(L)'
;MKEVGPSSKSEVDDMDMDEDLMDTTNLNELGRETLQSFCKKAAGLQRVFDSFGEVAVEPGYDISEQKDGEWRRASIRLGKVALNRPSFWGGTSSDAEHNMVFRHARLQNMTYSVRIKIHVNVQVYTQTVSRSDKCKTGIDKVVQKNVVHAENREIIIGRMPVMVKSYLTS
;
A
#
# COMPACT_ATOMS: atom_id res chain seq x y z
N MET A 1 -63.90 31.90 -43.31
CA MET A 1 -63.11 32.04 -42.06
C MET A 1 -61.76 31.38 -42.38
N LYS A 2 -60.65 32.05 -42.76
CA LYS A 2 -59.91 33.16 -42.11
C LYS A 2 -59.93 32.95 -40.60
N GLU A 3 -58.83 32.51 -40.02
CA GLU A 3 -57.77 33.39 -39.49
C GLU A 3 -56.33 32.92 -39.81
N VAL A 4 -55.47 33.91 -40.03
CA VAL A 4 -54.02 33.83 -40.27
C VAL A 4 -53.32 34.60 -39.14
N GLY A 5 -52.36 33.97 -38.47
CA GLY A 5 -51.28 34.59 -37.68
C GLY A 5 -51.60 35.04 -36.25
N PRO A 6 -50.58 35.37 -35.42
CA PRO A 6 -49.17 35.60 -35.80
C PRO A 6 -48.13 34.74 -35.07
N SER A 7 -47.00 34.58 -35.76
CA SER A 7 -45.68 34.30 -35.19
C SER A 7 -45.22 35.52 -34.39
N SER A 8 -44.93 35.35 -33.12
CA SER A 8 -44.21 36.32 -32.31
C SER A 8 -42.79 35.79 -32.08
N LYS A 9 -41.83 36.41 -32.77
CA LYS A 9 -40.41 36.34 -32.42
C LYS A 9 -40.25 37.10 -31.10
N SER A 10 -39.83 36.42 -30.04
CA SER A 10 -39.28 37.08 -28.86
C SER A 10 -37.81 37.39 -29.17
N GLU A 11 -37.50 38.67 -29.29
CA GLU A 11 -36.13 39.19 -29.25
C GLU A 11 -35.56 38.83 -27.87
N VAL A 12 -34.44 38.11 -27.87
CA VAL A 12 -33.65 37.83 -26.68
C VAL A 12 -32.66 38.97 -26.57
N ASP A 13 -32.85 39.81 -25.55
CA ASP A 13 -31.90 40.85 -25.19
C ASP A 13 -30.58 40.20 -24.76
N ASP A 14 -29.52 40.49 -25.50
CA ASP A 14 -28.14 40.15 -25.16
C ASP A 14 -27.74 40.92 -23.90
N MET A 15 -27.81 40.26 -22.73
CA MET A 15 -27.15 40.75 -21.53
C MET A 15 -25.65 40.52 -21.70
N ASP A 16 -24.92 41.58 -22.04
CA ASP A 16 -23.46 41.64 -21.99
C ASP A 16 -23.01 41.25 -20.57
N MET A 17 -22.61 39.99 -20.40
CA MET A 17 -21.91 39.53 -19.21
C MET A 17 -20.49 40.10 -19.29
N ASP A 18 -20.23 41.13 -18.49
CA ASP A 18 -18.88 41.62 -18.24
C ASP A 18 -17.97 40.42 -17.89
N GLU A 19 -17.08 40.05 -18.81
CA GLU A 19 -16.08 38.98 -18.68
C GLU A 19 -14.90 39.38 -17.77
N ASP A 20 -15.15 40.22 -16.78
CA ASP A 20 -14.09 40.65 -15.87
C ASP A 20 -14.07 39.77 -14.61
N LEU A 21 -13.01 38.94 -14.57
CA LEU A 21 -12.43 38.29 -13.40
C LEU A 21 -12.97 36.91 -13.03
N MET A 22 -12.93 35.96 -13.97
CA MET A 22 -12.47 34.62 -13.57
C MET A 22 -10.99 34.75 -13.23
N ASP A 23 -10.71 34.87 -11.93
CA ASP A 23 -9.38 34.63 -11.40
C ASP A 23 -9.01 33.18 -11.73
N THR A 24 -8.44 32.96 -12.92
CA THR A 24 -7.95 31.66 -13.39
C THR A 24 -6.66 31.28 -12.67
N THR A 25 -6.45 31.74 -11.42
CA THR A 25 -5.47 31.15 -10.52
C THR A 25 -5.62 29.64 -10.65
N ASN A 26 -4.58 29.04 -11.23
CA ASN A 26 -4.67 27.79 -11.93
C ASN A 26 -5.37 26.73 -11.07
N LEU A 27 -6.59 26.31 -11.43
CA LEU A 27 -7.23 25.12 -10.84
C LEU A 27 -6.29 23.89 -10.91
N ASN A 28 -5.40 23.88 -11.90
CA ASN A 28 -4.32 22.91 -12.05
C ASN A 28 -3.24 23.00 -10.96
N GLU A 29 -2.99 24.17 -10.37
CA GLU A 29 -2.07 24.34 -9.24
C GLU A 29 -2.73 23.96 -7.90
N LEU A 30 -4.00 24.31 -7.71
CA LEU A 30 -4.74 24.09 -6.46
C LEU A 30 -4.82 22.59 -6.07
N GLY A 31 -4.89 21.69 -7.05
CA GLY A 31 -4.85 20.24 -6.83
C GLY A 31 -3.47 19.59 -6.97
N ARG A 32 -2.48 20.31 -7.51
CA ARG A 32 -1.16 19.73 -7.81
C ARG A 32 -0.34 19.53 -6.56
N GLU A 33 -0.39 20.45 -5.60
CA GLU A 33 0.36 20.31 -4.35
C GLU A 33 -0.12 19.13 -3.51
N THR A 34 -1.45 18.97 -3.39
CA THR A 34 -2.07 17.85 -2.67
C THR A 34 -1.76 16.52 -3.36
N LEU A 35 -1.84 16.49 -4.69
CA LEU A 35 -1.47 15.31 -5.49
C LEU A 35 0.01 14.97 -5.36
N GLN A 36 0.89 15.97 -5.45
CA GLN A 36 2.32 15.78 -5.30
C GLN A 36 2.67 15.28 -3.89
N SER A 37 2.04 15.84 -2.86
CA SER A 37 2.18 15.40 -1.46
C SER A 37 1.74 13.94 -1.30
N PHE A 38 0.60 13.55 -1.88
CA PHE A 38 0.15 12.16 -1.89
C PHE A 38 1.15 11.23 -2.59
N CYS A 39 1.60 11.58 -3.79
CA CYS A 39 2.57 10.78 -4.54
C CYS A 39 3.89 10.62 -3.78
N LYS A 40 4.38 11.69 -3.15
CA LYS A 40 5.58 11.66 -2.28
C LYS A 40 5.39 10.71 -1.10
N LYS A 41 4.24 10.76 -0.41
CA LYS A 41 3.92 9.86 0.70
C LYS A 41 3.79 8.40 0.25
N ALA A 42 3.11 8.15 -0.87
CA ALA A 42 2.97 6.81 -1.43
C ALA A 42 4.32 6.20 -1.84
N ALA A 43 5.21 6.99 -2.45
CA ALA A 43 6.58 6.56 -2.76
C ALA A 43 7.42 6.33 -1.49
N GLY A 44 7.11 7.02 -0.40
CA GLY A 44 7.73 6.83 0.91
C GLY A 44 7.37 5.52 1.60
N LEU A 45 6.35 4.78 1.12
CA LEU A 45 5.89 3.54 1.75
C LEU A 45 7.00 2.49 1.80
N GLN A 46 7.81 2.35 0.73
CA GLN A 46 8.96 1.43 0.73
C GLN A 46 9.92 1.75 1.88
N ARG A 47 10.21 3.03 2.14
CA ARG A 47 11.13 3.44 3.21
C ARG A 47 10.60 3.09 4.59
N VAL A 48 9.28 3.18 4.79
CA VAL A 48 8.64 2.75 6.05
C VAL A 48 8.84 1.24 6.24
N PHE A 49 8.63 0.45 5.20
CA PHE A 49 8.82 -1.00 5.29
C PHE A 49 10.29 -1.40 5.47
N ASP A 50 11.21 -0.72 4.81
CA ASP A 50 12.66 -0.94 4.99
C ASP A 50 13.10 -0.59 6.41
N SER A 51 12.45 0.39 7.07
CA SER A 51 12.81 0.83 8.41
C SER A 51 12.53 -0.20 9.52
N PHE A 52 11.64 -1.17 9.29
CA PHE A 52 11.37 -2.24 10.27
C PHE A 52 12.53 -3.24 10.41
N GLY A 53 13.42 -3.33 9.42
CA GLY A 53 14.59 -4.20 9.48
C GLY A 53 14.27 -5.70 9.57
N GLU A 54 15.04 -6.42 10.39
CA GLU A 54 14.84 -7.84 10.70
C GLU A 54 14.11 -7.97 12.04
N VAL A 55 12.92 -8.56 12.01
CA VAL A 55 12.12 -8.84 13.22
C VAL A 55 12.43 -10.25 13.68
N ALA A 56 13.10 -10.38 14.82
CA ALA A 56 13.32 -11.67 15.48
C ALA A 56 12.11 -12.03 16.35
N VAL A 57 11.61 -13.25 16.18
CA VAL A 57 10.53 -13.85 16.97
C VAL A 57 11.16 -14.87 17.91
N GLU A 58 11.12 -14.56 19.20
CA GLU A 58 11.56 -15.46 20.26
C GLU A 58 10.39 -16.35 20.72
N PRO A 59 10.62 -17.65 20.99
CA PRO A 59 9.60 -18.55 21.51
C PRO A 59 9.24 -18.18 22.97
N GLY A 60 7.96 -18.15 23.30
CA GLY A 60 7.47 -17.80 24.64
C GLY A 60 7.27 -18.99 25.58
N TYR A 61 8.30 -19.82 25.81
CA TYR A 61 8.19 -21.00 26.69
C TYR A 61 9.24 -21.02 27.82
N ASP A 62 8.85 -21.58 28.97
CA ASP A 62 9.67 -21.67 30.17
C ASP A 62 10.87 -22.63 30.01
N ILE A 63 12.01 -22.17 30.50
CA ILE A 63 13.37 -22.68 30.24
C ILE A 63 13.65 -24.05 30.91
N SER A 64 12.69 -24.64 31.63
CA SER A 64 12.93 -25.77 32.53
C SER A 64 12.80 -27.17 31.92
N GLU A 65 12.17 -27.34 30.74
CA GLU A 65 11.74 -28.68 30.29
C GLU A 65 12.47 -29.27 29.08
N GLN A 66 13.40 -28.58 28.40
CA GLN A 66 14.06 -29.21 27.24
C GLN A 66 15.50 -28.76 26.94
N LYS A 67 16.25 -29.70 26.35
CA LYS A 67 17.69 -29.69 26.11
C LYS A 67 18.15 -28.53 25.21
N ASP A 68 19.40 -28.14 25.46
CA ASP A 68 20.23 -27.21 24.69
C ASP A 68 20.13 -27.47 23.17
N GLY A 69 19.60 -26.50 22.40
CA GLY A 69 19.85 -26.37 20.95
C GLY A 69 18.70 -26.63 19.97
N GLU A 70 17.51 -27.09 20.38
CA GLU A 70 16.43 -27.43 19.44
C GLU A 70 15.37 -26.32 19.24
N TRP A 71 15.47 -25.22 19.98
CA TRP A 71 14.50 -24.12 19.87
C TRP A 71 14.58 -23.44 18.50
N ARG A 72 13.45 -23.47 17.78
CA ARG A 72 13.27 -22.78 16.51
C ARG A 72 12.91 -21.32 16.77
N ARG A 73 13.78 -20.42 16.36
CA ARG A 73 13.50 -18.98 16.24
C ARG A 73 13.10 -18.67 14.81
N ALA A 74 12.37 -17.59 14.63
CA ALA A 74 12.10 -17.06 13.30
C ALA A 74 12.63 -15.64 13.18
N SER A 75 13.24 -15.32 12.05
CA SER A 75 13.53 -13.96 11.63
C SER A 75 12.70 -13.64 10.41
N ILE A 76 11.93 -12.56 10.48
CA ILE A 76 11.09 -12.07 9.39
C ILE A 76 11.75 -10.81 8.84
N ARG A 77 11.93 -10.77 7.52
CA ARG A 77 12.44 -9.61 6.79
C ARG A 77 11.41 -9.16 5.77
N LEU A 78 11.04 -7.89 5.82
CA LEU A 78 10.16 -7.26 4.84
C LEU A 78 11.00 -6.79 3.66
N GLY A 79 10.50 -7.03 2.45
CA GLY A 79 11.18 -6.71 1.20
C GLY A 79 10.43 -5.64 0.42
N LYS A 80 10.44 -5.79 -0.91
CA LYS A 80 9.83 -4.82 -1.82
C LYS A 80 8.32 -4.76 -1.64
N VAL A 81 7.81 -3.53 -1.65
CA VAL A 81 6.40 -3.18 -1.59
C VAL A 81 5.91 -2.87 -3.00
N ALA A 82 4.82 -3.50 -3.39
CA ALA A 82 4.13 -3.27 -4.65
C ALA A 82 2.71 -2.74 -4.38
N LEU A 83 2.37 -1.64 -5.04
CA LEU A 83 1.03 -1.07 -5.05
C LEU A 83 0.40 -1.41 -6.39
N ASN A 84 -0.67 -2.18 -6.37
CA ASN A 84 -1.40 -2.52 -7.59
C ASN A 84 -2.37 -1.41 -7.98
N ARG A 85 -2.94 -1.49 -9.18
CA ARG A 85 -4.04 -0.61 -9.57
C ARG A 85 -5.27 -0.86 -8.68
N PRO A 86 -6.16 0.13 -8.54
CA PRO A 86 -7.38 -0.03 -7.76
C PRO A 86 -8.22 -1.19 -8.30
N SER A 87 -8.48 -2.18 -7.45
CA SER A 87 -9.23 -3.38 -7.81
C SER A 87 -10.24 -3.75 -6.73
N PHE A 88 -11.30 -4.41 -7.16
CA PHE A 88 -12.32 -4.95 -6.26
C PHE A 88 -12.63 -6.40 -6.60
N TRP A 89 -13.22 -7.07 -5.63
CA TRP A 89 -13.62 -8.46 -5.75
C TRP A 89 -15.05 -8.56 -6.25
N GLY A 90 -15.27 -9.25 -7.37
CA GLY A 90 -16.59 -9.36 -8.02
C GLY A 90 -17.56 -10.34 -7.35
N GLY A 91 -17.10 -11.18 -6.42
CA GLY A 91 -17.93 -12.06 -5.58
C GLY A 91 -18.73 -13.15 -6.32
N THR A 92 -18.71 -13.19 -7.65
CA THR A 92 -19.53 -14.08 -8.48
C THR A 92 -18.66 -15.07 -9.21
N SER A 93 -18.57 -16.31 -8.68
CA SER A 93 -18.05 -17.59 -9.26
C SER A 93 -16.71 -17.60 -10.02
N SER A 94 -16.16 -16.44 -10.30
CA SER A 94 -14.89 -16.16 -10.90
C SER A 94 -14.10 -15.43 -9.82
N ASP A 95 -12.96 -15.99 -9.45
CA ASP A 95 -11.94 -15.40 -8.57
C ASP A 95 -11.29 -14.15 -9.21
N ALA A 96 -12.02 -13.46 -10.09
CA ALA A 96 -11.53 -12.36 -10.90
C ALA A 96 -11.57 -11.06 -10.11
N GLU A 97 -10.39 -10.47 -9.97
CA GLU A 97 -10.26 -9.06 -9.62
C GLU A 97 -10.71 -8.21 -10.80
N HIS A 98 -11.63 -7.29 -10.54
CA HIS A 98 -12.03 -6.29 -11.51
C HIS A 98 -11.38 -4.95 -11.19
N ASN A 99 -11.01 -4.23 -12.25
CA ASN A 99 -10.51 -2.87 -12.12
C ASN A 99 -11.61 -1.98 -11.53
N MET A 100 -11.27 -1.24 -10.48
CA MET A 100 -12.18 -0.27 -9.89
C MET A 100 -12.02 1.06 -10.63
N VAL A 101 -13.12 1.63 -11.13
CA VAL A 101 -13.16 2.99 -11.67
C VAL A 101 -13.71 3.92 -10.60
N PHE A 102 -13.17 5.14 -10.51
CA PHE A 102 -13.59 6.13 -9.52
C PHE A 102 -15.11 6.41 -9.55
N ARG A 103 -15.72 6.47 -10.74
CA ARG A 103 -17.18 6.65 -10.89
C ARG A 103 -17.98 5.50 -10.28
N HIS A 104 -17.55 4.24 -10.48
CA HIS A 104 -18.20 3.08 -9.88
C HIS A 104 -18.04 3.08 -8.36
N ALA A 105 -16.86 3.44 -7.85
CA ALA A 105 -16.62 3.54 -6.42
C ALA A 105 -17.59 4.52 -5.75
N ARG A 106 -17.82 5.68 -6.37
CA ARG A 106 -18.78 6.69 -5.87
C ARG A 106 -20.23 6.21 -5.91
N LEU A 107 -20.66 5.61 -7.03
CA LEU A 107 -22.05 5.17 -7.20
C LEU A 107 -22.42 4.01 -6.28
N GLN A 108 -21.45 3.16 -5.94
CA GLN A 108 -21.64 1.97 -5.12
C GLN A 108 -21.21 2.17 -3.66
N ASN A 109 -20.94 3.42 -3.24
CA ASN A 109 -20.43 3.74 -1.89
C ASN A 109 -19.20 2.89 -1.50
N MET A 110 -18.32 2.60 -2.45
CA MET A 110 -17.07 1.88 -2.22
C MET A 110 -15.90 2.83 -2.04
N THR A 111 -14.86 2.35 -1.35
CA THR A 111 -13.60 3.08 -1.22
C THR A 111 -12.67 2.80 -2.40
N TYR A 112 -12.30 3.85 -3.13
CA TYR A 112 -11.32 3.80 -4.20
C TYR A 112 -9.92 3.52 -3.62
N SER A 113 -9.51 2.25 -3.66
CA SER A 113 -8.33 1.75 -2.94
C SER A 113 -7.53 0.74 -3.74
N VAL A 114 -6.22 0.71 -3.50
CA VAL A 114 -5.25 -0.21 -4.10
C VAL A 114 -4.88 -1.32 -3.13
N ARG A 115 -4.53 -2.50 -3.63
CA ARG A 115 -3.96 -3.57 -2.81
C ARG A 115 -2.46 -3.31 -2.58
N ILE A 116 -2.04 -3.44 -1.33
CA ILE A 116 -0.63 -3.42 -0.94
C ILE A 116 -0.14 -4.86 -0.89
N LYS A 117 0.83 -5.18 -1.75
CA LYS A 117 1.54 -6.46 -1.75
C LYS A 117 2.98 -6.27 -1.27
N ILE A 118 3.48 -7.19 -0.45
CA ILE A 118 4.83 -7.12 0.09
C ILE A 118 5.49 -8.47 -0.02
N HIS A 119 6.75 -8.47 -0.46
CA HIS A 119 7.61 -9.65 -0.42
C HIS A 119 8.13 -9.84 0.99
N VAL A 120 7.89 -10.99 1.59
CA VAL A 120 8.33 -11.32 2.94
C VAL A 120 9.25 -12.52 2.90
N ASN A 121 10.43 -12.38 3.51
CA ASN A 121 11.39 -13.45 3.71
C ASN A 121 11.32 -13.92 5.16
N VAL A 122 10.87 -15.16 5.37
CA VAL A 122 10.82 -15.78 6.69
C VAL A 122 11.95 -16.81 6.76
N GLN A 123 12.79 -16.71 7.78
CA GLN A 123 13.84 -17.68 8.06
C GLN A 123 13.64 -18.26 9.45
N VAL A 124 13.45 -19.57 9.53
CA VAL A 124 13.41 -20.32 10.78
C VAL A 124 14.80 -20.90 11.02
N TYR A 125 15.37 -20.64 12.19
CA TYR A 125 16.72 -21.06 12.55
C TYR A 125 16.79 -21.59 13.98
N THR A 126 17.72 -22.49 14.24
CA THR A 126 18.10 -22.91 15.59
C THR A 126 19.41 -22.23 15.98
N GLN A 127 19.55 -21.93 17.26
CA GLN A 127 20.76 -21.34 17.81
C GLN A 127 21.50 -22.41 18.62
N THR A 128 22.67 -22.83 18.15
CA THR A 128 23.53 -23.72 18.94
C THR A 128 24.61 -22.88 19.61
N VAL A 129 24.69 -22.95 20.94
CA VAL A 129 25.75 -22.30 21.72
C VAL A 129 26.90 -23.28 21.84
N SER A 130 27.87 -23.23 20.93
CA SER A 130 29.11 -24.00 21.08
C SER A 130 30.01 -23.30 22.09
N ARG A 131 30.29 -23.95 23.21
CA ARG A 131 31.26 -23.47 24.21
C ARG A 131 32.66 -23.73 23.68
N SER A 132 33.43 -22.70 23.35
CA SER A 132 34.86 -22.85 23.05
C SER A 132 35.64 -23.00 24.36
N ASP A 133 36.40 -24.09 24.51
CA ASP A 133 37.22 -24.33 25.69
C ASP A 133 38.44 -23.40 25.78
N LYS A 134 38.81 -23.10 27.02
CA LYS A 134 39.53 -21.90 27.49
C LYS A 134 41.02 -21.90 27.14
N CYS A 135 41.54 -20.79 26.58
CA CYS A 135 42.90 -20.32 26.88
C CYS A 135 43.04 -18.80 26.69
N LYS A 136 43.07 -18.07 27.82
CA LYS A 136 43.64 -16.72 28.02
C LYS A 136 43.14 -15.48 27.28
N THR A 137 42.02 -15.50 26.56
CA THR A 137 41.42 -14.24 26.06
C THR A 137 39.93 -14.24 26.35
N GLY A 138 39.42 -13.16 26.96
CA GLY A 138 37.99 -13.00 27.22
C GLY A 138 37.26 -12.91 25.89
N ILE A 139 36.70 -14.03 25.42
CA ILE A 139 36.03 -14.11 24.13
C ILE A 139 34.59 -14.56 24.32
N ASP A 140 33.72 -13.72 23.77
CA ASP A 140 32.28 -13.82 23.64
C ASP A 140 31.81 -15.18 23.15
N LYS A 141 30.66 -15.60 23.67
CA LYS A 141 29.95 -16.80 23.21
C LYS A 141 29.67 -16.66 21.71
N VAL A 142 30.31 -17.50 20.88
CA VAL A 142 30.01 -17.55 19.44
C VAL A 142 28.68 -18.26 19.26
N VAL A 143 27.70 -17.49 18.83
CA VAL A 143 26.35 -17.94 18.48
C VAL A 143 26.35 -18.39 17.03
N GLN A 144 26.11 -19.68 16.77
CA GLN A 144 25.98 -20.20 15.41
C GLN A 144 24.50 -20.26 15.01
N LYS A 145 24.13 -19.56 13.93
CA LYS A 145 22.77 -19.52 13.36
C LYS A 145 22.64 -20.65 12.32
N ASN A 146 21.93 -21.71 12.64
CA ASN A 146 21.63 -22.81 11.72
C ASN A 146 20.24 -22.61 11.11
N VAL A 147 20.17 -22.24 9.83
CA VAL A 147 18.89 -22.03 9.14
C VAL A 147 18.26 -23.38 8.80
N VAL A 148 17.10 -23.65 9.38
CA VAL A 148 16.32 -24.89 9.18
C VAL A 148 15.37 -24.74 8.00
N HIS A 149 14.77 -23.55 7.85
CA HIS A 149 13.81 -23.29 6.79
C HIS A 149 13.89 -21.83 6.35
N ALA A 150 13.87 -21.58 5.04
CA ALA A 150 13.84 -20.24 4.48
C ALA A 150 12.78 -20.17 3.39
N GLU A 151 11.92 -19.16 3.49
CA GLU A 151 10.77 -19.01 2.63
C GLU A 151 10.64 -17.55 2.16
N ASN A 152 10.30 -17.38 0.89
CA ASN A 152 9.96 -16.09 0.31
C ASN A 152 8.55 -16.15 -0.26
N ARG A 153 7.65 -15.30 0.24
CA ARG A 153 6.26 -15.22 -0.21
C ARG A 153 5.85 -13.78 -0.43
N GLU A 154 5.02 -13.56 -1.43
CA GLU A 154 4.30 -12.31 -1.61
C GLU A 154 2.99 -12.38 -0.81
N ILE A 155 2.79 -11.45 0.12
CA ILE A 155 1.57 -11.37 0.94
C ILE A 155 0.81 -10.09 0.64
N ILE A 156 -0.51 -10.14 0.75
CA ILE A 156 -1.35 -8.94 0.77
C ILE A 156 -1.52 -8.50 2.22
N ILE A 157 -1.02 -7.30 2.55
CA ILE A 157 -1.16 -6.75 3.90
C ILE A 157 -2.50 -6.03 4.07
N GLY A 158 -2.98 -5.39 3.01
CA GLY A 158 -4.23 -4.65 3.07
C GLY A 158 -4.50 -3.80 1.84
N ARG A 159 -5.33 -2.77 2.03
CA ARG A 159 -5.70 -1.80 1.00
C ARG A 159 -5.36 -0.38 1.43
N MET A 160 -4.94 0.45 0.48
CA MET A 160 -4.64 1.86 0.68
C MET A 160 -5.61 2.73 -0.12
N PRO A 161 -6.31 3.70 0.47
CA PRO A 161 -7.10 4.66 -0.30
C PRO A 161 -6.18 5.50 -1.19
N VAL A 162 -6.58 5.73 -2.43
CA VAL A 162 -5.76 6.47 -3.40
C VAL A 162 -6.41 7.75 -3.87
N MET A 163 -5.58 8.76 -4.10
CA MET A 163 -6.01 10.00 -4.71
C MET A 163 -6.24 9.80 -6.21
N VAL A 164 -7.35 10.35 -6.71
CA VAL A 164 -7.69 10.33 -8.14
C VAL A 164 -6.64 11.11 -8.93
N LYS A 165 -6.29 10.63 -10.13
CA LYS A 165 -5.23 11.19 -10.99
C LYS A 165 -3.81 11.06 -10.41
N SER A 166 -3.60 10.23 -9.40
CA SER A 166 -2.24 9.85 -8.96
C SER A 166 -1.62 8.83 -9.92
N TYR A 167 -0.30 8.63 -9.84
CA TYR A 167 0.43 7.69 -10.71
C TYR A 167 -0.04 6.23 -10.59
N LEU A 168 -0.75 5.90 -9.51
CA LEU A 168 -1.34 4.58 -9.27
C LEU A 168 -2.65 4.35 -10.05
N THR A 169 -3.18 5.42 -10.65
CA THR A 169 -4.50 5.48 -11.28
C THR A 169 -4.45 5.85 -12.76
N SER A 170 -3.26 6.26 -13.24
CA SER A 170 -2.95 6.57 -14.64
C SER A 170 -2.58 5.35 -15.47
#